data_AF-A0A2N3EDI0-F1
#
_entry.id   AF-A0A2N3EDI0-F1
#
_cell.length_a   1.000
_cell.length_b   1.000
_cell.length_c   1.000
_cell.angle_alpha   90.00
_cell.angle_beta   90.00
_cell.angle_gamma   90.00
#
_symmetry.space_group_name_H-M   'P 1'
#
loop_
_entity.id
_entity.type
_entity.pdbx_description
1 polymer ?
#
loop_
_entity_poly.entity_id
_entity_poly.type
_entity_poly.pdbx_seq_one_letter_code
_entity_poly.pdbx_strand_id
1 'polypeptide(L)'
;MKQFLFTAIVMTGLVLGACASRAADDVNWSALPSDKAALMELDTQQARALGASVRQCEDFARSNHAQTACVFLDLDRSMRQSDDAALRAYHFALPRGIRYDDARNQGFAAGRVAAARENALD
;
A
#
# COMPACT_ATOMS: atom_id res chain seq x y z
N MET A 1 -41.04 7.40 56.23
CA MET A 1 -39.76 7.95 56.76
C MET A 1 -38.62 7.04 56.30
N LYS A 2 -37.56 7.65 55.75
CA LYS A 2 -36.20 7.11 55.47
C LYS A 2 -36.12 6.05 54.35
N GLN A 3 -35.84 6.41 53.09
CA GLN A 3 -34.51 6.72 52.52
C GLN A 3 -33.41 5.75 52.95
N PHE A 4 -32.92 4.93 52.03
CA PHE A 4 -31.49 4.67 51.83
C PHE A 4 -31.22 4.31 50.36
N LEU A 5 -30.60 5.25 49.67
CA LEU A 5 -29.93 5.09 48.38
C LEU A 5 -28.65 4.29 48.59
N PHE A 6 -28.40 3.28 47.77
CA PHE A 6 -27.04 2.82 47.50
C PHE A 6 -26.85 2.57 46.00
N THR A 7 -26.18 3.55 45.41
CA THR A 7 -25.49 3.56 44.12
C THR A 7 -24.49 2.42 44.06
N ALA A 8 -24.44 1.63 42.97
CA ALA A 8 -23.20 1.01 42.53
C ALA A 8 -23.24 0.44 41.09
N ILE A 9 -22.49 1.13 40.23
CA ILE A 9 -21.56 0.59 39.24
C ILE A 9 -22.16 0.02 37.94
N VAL A 10 -22.19 0.90 36.94
CA VAL A 10 -22.19 0.56 35.51
C VAL A 10 -20.82 -0.03 35.18
N MET A 11 -20.75 -1.35 35.01
CA MET A 11 -19.60 -2.01 34.36
C MET A 11 -19.74 -1.81 32.85
N THR A 12 -19.16 -0.73 32.34
CA THR A 12 -18.92 -0.56 30.91
C THR A 12 -17.83 -1.54 30.51
N GLY A 13 -18.21 -2.72 30.03
CA GLY A 13 -17.29 -3.67 29.42
C GLY A 13 -16.70 -3.04 28.16
N LEU A 14 -15.47 -2.52 28.27
CA LEU A 14 -14.62 -2.21 27.13
C LEU A 14 -14.33 -3.53 26.41
N VAL A 15 -15.15 -3.85 25.41
CA VAL A 15 -14.78 -4.79 24.37
C VAL A 15 -13.64 -4.11 23.62
N LEU A 16 -12.41 -4.38 24.07
CA LEU A 16 -11.21 -4.17 23.29
C LEU A 16 -11.37 -5.04 22.04
N GLY A 17 -11.91 -4.41 20.99
CA GLY A 17 -11.83 -4.93 19.64
C GLY A 17 -10.36 -5.05 19.31
N ALA A 18 -9.82 -6.25 19.54
CA ALA A 18 -8.60 -6.69 18.89
C ALA A 18 -8.93 -6.77 17.39
N CYS A 19 -8.91 -5.63 16.70
CA CYS A 19 -8.68 -5.61 15.27
C CYS A 19 -7.32 -6.29 15.11
N ALA A 20 -7.37 -7.56 14.72
CA ALA A 20 -6.21 -8.29 14.26
C ALA A 20 -5.44 -7.38 13.31
N SER A 21 -4.16 -7.16 13.59
CA SER A 21 -3.22 -6.51 12.70
C SER A 21 -3.10 -7.35 11.42
N ARG A 22 -4.06 -7.18 10.51
CA ARG A 22 -4.06 -7.70 9.14
C ARG A 22 -4.08 -6.50 8.23
N ALA A 23 -2.89 -6.06 7.85
CA ALA A 23 -2.71 -5.29 6.64
C ALA A 23 -1.30 -5.59 6.12
N ALA A 24 -1.08 -6.82 5.65
CA ALA A 24 -0.44 -6.86 4.34
C ALA A 24 -1.41 -6.04 3.47
N ASP A 25 -0.95 -4.96 2.83
CA ASP A 25 -1.84 -4.12 2.04
C ASP A 25 -2.49 -5.01 0.95
N ASP A 26 -3.72 -5.45 1.21
CA ASP A 26 -4.41 -6.39 0.36
C ASP A 26 -4.63 -5.71 -0.99
N VAL A 27 -4.18 -6.39 -2.04
CA VAL A 27 -4.23 -5.84 -3.39
C VAL A 27 -5.66 -5.91 -3.87
N ASN A 28 -6.25 -4.75 -4.15
CA ASN A 28 -7.55 -4.69 -4.81
C ASN A 28 -7.41 -5.01 -6.31
N TRP A 29 -7.35 -6.30 -6.65
CA TRP A 29 -7.13 -6.79 -8.02
C TRP A 29 -8.20 -6.32 -9.01
N SER A 30 -9.43 -6.06 -8.56
CA SER A 30 -10.51 -5.56 -9.44
C SER A 30 -10.38 -4.08 -9.78
N ALA A 31 -9.62 -3.30 -9.00
CA ALA A 31 -9.29 -1.90 -9.33
C ALA A 31 -8.20 -1.79 -10.41
N LEU A 32 -7.48 -2.87 -10.71
CA LEU A 32 -6.46 -2.86 -11.74
C LEU A 32 -7.09 -2.98 -13.14
N PRO A 33 -6.62 -2.20 -14.13
CA PRO A 33 -7.01 -2.39 -15.50
C PRO A 33 -6.47 -3.73 -16.04
N SER A 34 -7.20 -4.34 -16.97
CA SER A 34 -6.73 -5.52 -17.72
C SER A 34 -5.81 -5.16 -18.88
N ASP A 35 -5.87 -3.91 -19.35
CA ASP A 35 -5.05 -3.43 -20.45
C ASP A 35 -3.59 -3.18 -20.02
N LYS A 36 -2.65 -3.69 -20.82
CA LYS A 36 -1.22 -3.58 -20.54
C LYS A 36 -0.73 -2.13 -20.62
N ALA A 37 -1.26 -1.32 -21.54
CA ALA A 37 -0.82 0.07 -21.67
C ALA A 37 -1.28 0.90 -20.46
N ALA A 38 -2.50 0.67 -19.97
CA ALA A 38 -2.99 1.27 -18.73
C ALA A 38 -2.14 0.85 -17.51
N LEU A 39 -1.72 -0.41 -17.42
CA LEU A 39 -0.79 -0.86 -16.37
C LEU A 39 0.59 -0.21 -16.47
N MET A 40 1.09 0.06 -17.68
CA MET A 40 2.35 0.78 -17.88
C MET A 40 2.24 2.26 -17.48
N GLU A 41 1.08 2.88 -17.67
CA GLU A 41 0.84 4.24 -17.20
C GLU A 41 0.83 4.29 -15.66
N LEU A 42 0.19 3.32 -15.00
CA LEU A 42 0.24 3.17 -13.54
C LEU A 42 1.68 2.94 -13.05
N ASP A 43 2.49 2.16 -13.78
CA ASP A 43 3.91 1.97 -13.46
C ASP A 43 4.71 3.27 -13.55
N THR A 44 4.45 4.08 -14.59
CA THR A 44 5.08 5.38 -14.76
C THR A 44 4.73 6.32 -13.61
N GLN A 45 3.46 6.33 -13.18
CA GLN A 45 3.02 7.12 -12.03
C GLN A 45 3.66 6.64 -10.72
N GLN A 46 3.72 5.33 -10.50
CA GLN A 46 4.39 4.74 -9.33
C GLN A 46 5.89 5.08 -9.32
N ALA A 47 6.57 4.99 -10.47
CA ALA A 47 7.99 5.35 -10.60
C ALA A 47 8.24 6.83 -10.32
N ARG A 48 7.35 7.73 -10.77
CA ARG A 48 7.42 9.16 -10.43
C ARG A 48 7.29 9.40 -8.92
N ALA A 49 6.37 8.69 -8.27
CA ALA A 49 6.22 8.77 -6.82
C ALA A 49 7.44 8.22 -6.08
N LEU A 50 8.00 7.08 -6.51
CA LEU A 50 9.26 6.55 -5.99
C LEU A 50 10.38 7.59 -6.11
N GLY A 51 10.53 8.21 -7.28
CA GLY A 51 11.52 9.26 -7.49
C GLY A 51 11.31 10.49 -6.59
N ALA A 52 10.08 10.81 -6.21
CA ALA A 52 9.79 11.86 -5.24
C ALA A 52 10.27 11.48 -3.83
N SER A 53 9.96 10.26 -3.37
CA SER A 53 10.42 9.73 -2.09
C SER A 53 11.95 9.63 -2.02
N VAL A 54 12.61 9.20 -3.11
CA VAL A 54 14.08 9.15 -3.21
C VAL A 54 14.69 10.54 -3.05
N ARG A 55 14.12 11.56 -3.72
CA ARG A 55 14.56 12.96 -3.57
C ARG A 55 14.38 13.47 -2.15
N GLN A 56 13.23 13.20 -1.53
CA GLN A 56 12.93 13.63 -0.16
C GLN A 56 13.86 12.99 0.88
N CYS A 57 14.26 11.74 0.63
CA CYS A 57 15.14 10.97 1.51
C CYS A 57 16.63 11.05 1.15
N GLU A 58 16.98 11.81 0.11
CA GLU A 58 18.35 11.99 -0.40
C GLU A 58 19.09 10.68 -0.76
N ASP A 59 18.36 9.63 -1.16
CA ASP A 59 18.94 8.28 -1.41
C ASP A 59 19.37 8.08 -2.88
N PHE A 60 20.24 8.94 -3.40
CA PHE A 60 20.62 8.94 -4.83
C PHE A 60 21.69 7.92 -5.22
N ALA A 61 22.34 7.28 -4.26
CA ALA A 61 23.53 6.48 -4.50
C ALA A 61 23.23 5.04 -4.98
N ARG A 62 21.96 4.65 -5.07
CA ARG A 62 21.51 3.30 -5.41
C ARG A 62 20.27 3.40 -6.29
N SER A 63 19.98 2.35 -7.05
CA SER A 63 18.72 2.23 -7.80
C SER A 63 17.62 1.49 -7.04
N ASN A 64 18.02 0.55 -6.18
CA ASN A 64 17.10 -0.21 -5.35
C ASN A 64 17.06 0.33 -3.92
N HIS A 65 15.91 0.88 -3.55
CA HIS A 65 15.67 1.55 -2.28
C HIS A 65 14.92 0.67 -1.27
N ALA A 66 14.76 -0.63 -1.53
CA ALA A 66 13.99 -1.53 -0.67
C ALA A 66 14.55 -1.67 0.77
N GLN A 67 15.84 -1.36 0.95
CA GLN A 67 16.53 -1.35 2.25
C GLN A 67 16.61 0.04 2.89
N THR A 68 16.11 1.07 2.21
CA THR A 68 16.13 2.45 2.70
C THR A 68 14.79 2.76 3.38
N ALA A 69 14.78 2.70 4.71
CA ALA A 69 13.56 2.90 5.52
C ALA A 69 12.79 4.18 5.19
N CYS A 70 13.51 5.30 5.02
CA CYS A 70 12.89 6.57 4.64
C CYS A 70 12.09 6.43 3.33
N VAL A 71 12.71 5.87 2.28
CA VAL A 71 12.09 5.79 0.95
C VAL A 71 10.89 4.86 0.94
N PHE A 72 11.02 3.62 1.45
CA PHE A 72 9.90 2.69 1.36
C PHE A 72 8.73 3.09 2.26
N LEU A 73 8.99 3.65 3.46
CA LEU A 73 7.93 4.12 4.35
C LEU A 73 7.21 5.33 3.77
N ASP A 74 7.95 6.28 3.19
CA ASP A 74 7.36 7.46 2.55
C ASP A 74 6.49 7.09 1.35
N LEU A 75 7.02 6.26 0.44
CA LEU A 75 6.30 5.82 -0.74
C LEU A 75 5.05 5.03 -0.36
N ASP A 76 5.16 4.05 0.54
CA ASP A 76 4.02 3.25 0.96
C ASP A 76 2.94 4.10 1.63
N ARG A 77 3.34 5.09 2.45
CA ARG A 77 2.40 6.04 3.06
C ARG A 77 1.68 6.85 1.99
N SER A 78 2.41 7.41 1.02
CA SER A 78 1.85 8.18 -0.10
C SER A 78 0.84 7.35 -0.89
N MET A 79 1.17 6.09 -1.20
CA MET A 79 0.28 5.18 -1.94
C MET A 79 -0.98 4.80 -1.15
N ARG A 80 -0.89 4.62 0.18
CA ARG A 80 -2.08 4.40 1.02
C ARG A 80 -3.01 5.62 1.02
N GLN A 81 -2.44 6.83 0.97
CA GLN A 81 -3.18 8.10 0.97
C GLN A 81 -3.68 8.55 -0.41
N SER A 82 -3.23 7.91 -1.50
CA SER A 82 -3.66 8.24 -2.86
C SER A 82 -5.17 8.04 -3.05
N ASP A 83 -5.87 8.97 -3.67
CA ASP A 83 -7.28 8.78 -4.06
C ASP A 83 -7.43 7.84 -5.28
N ASP A 84 -6.35 7.60 -6.02
CA ASP A 84 -6.32 6.67 -7.15
C ASP A 84 -6.21 5.22 -6.65
N ALA A 85 -7.34 4.51 -6.67
CA ALA A 85 -7.43 3.11 -6.26
C ALA A 85 -6.62 2.17 -7.17
N ALA A 86 -6.52 2.46 -8.47
CA ALA A 86 -5.77 1.65 -9.41
C ALA A 86 -4.27 1.80 -9.19
N LEU A 87 -3.79 3.03 -8.97
CA LEU A 87 -2.39 3.31 -8.64
C LEU A 87 -1.99 2.66 -7.30
N ARG A 88 -2.84 2.79 -6.26
CA ARG A 88 -2.62 2.14 -4.98
C ARG A 88 -2.54 0.61 -5.13
N ALA A 89 -3.51 0.01 -5.84
CA ALA A 89 -3.50 -1.42 -6.11
C ALA A 89 -2.25 -1.84 -6.88
N TYR A 90 -1.83 -1.06 -7.89
CA TYR A 90 -0.65 -1.34 -8.70
C TYR A 90 0.63 -1.37 -7.86
N HIS A 91 0.82 -0.36 -7.01
CA HIS A 91 1.97 -0.30 -6.09
C HIS A 91 2.06 -1.54 -5.20
N PHE A 92 0.94 -1.95 -4.60
CA PHE A 92 0.94 -3.10 -3.70
C PHE A 92 0.98 -4.46 -4.42
N ALA A 93 0.53 -4.52 -5.68
CA ALA A 93 0.69 -5.69 -6.55
C ALA A 93 2.16 -5.95 -6.95
N LEU A 94 2.99 -4.90 -7.02
CA LEU A 94 4.40 -5.06 -7.36
C LEU A 94 5.14 -5.87 -6.27
N PRO A 95 5.96 -6.87 -6.66
CA PRO A 95 6.89 -7.50 -5.75
C PRO A 95 7.83 -6.48 -5.12
N ARG A 96 8.15 -6.64 -3.84
CA ARG A 96 8.96 -5.69 -3.06
C ARG A 96 10.28 -5.30 -3.74
N GLY A 97 10.95 -6.27 -4.36
CA GLY A 97 12.23 -6.05 -5.05
C GLY A 97 12.13 -5.22 -6.34
N ILE A 98 10.93 -5.10 -6.92
CA ILE A 98 10.66 -4.29 -8.12
C ILE A 98 10.07 -2.93 -7.71
N ARG A 99 9.17 -2.93 -6.71
CA ARG A 99 8.42 -1.76 -6.24
C ARG A 99 9.30 -0.55 -5.89
N TYR A 100 10.48 -0.80 -5.34
CA TYR A 100 11.43 0.23 -4.90
C TYR A 100 12.69 0.30 -5.76
N ASP A 101 12.68 -0.30 -6.95
CA ASP A 101 13.75 -0.22 -7.92
C ASP A 101 13.40 0.85 -8.96
N ASP A 102 14.16 1.94 -8.99
CA ASP A 102 13.96 3.07 -9.92
C ASP A 102 14.54 2.79 -11.33
N ALA A 103 15.39 1.77 -11.45
CA ALA A 103 15.98 1.29 -12.69
C ALA A 103 15.24 0.08 -13.27
N ARG A 104 14.09 -0.29 -12.69
CA ARG A 104 13.32 -1.47 -13.11
C ARG A 104 12.88 -1.37 -14.58
N ASN A 105 12.72 -2.53 -15.20
CA ASN A 105 12.04 -2.62 -16.50
C ASN A 105 10.52 -2.49 -16.32
N GLN A 106 9.96 -1.36 -16.76
CA GLN A 106 8.55 -1.03 -16.61
C GLN A 106 7.61 -2.02 -17.31
N GLY A 107 7.97 -2.45 -18.54
CA GLY A 107 7.18 -3.42 -19.29
C GLY A 107 7.14 -4.80 -18.63
N PHE A 108 8.24 -5.20 -18.01
CA PHE A 108 8.31 -6.42 -17.19
C PHE A 108 7.47 -6.28 -15.91
N ALA A 109 7.56 -5.15 -15.21
CA ALA A 109 6.78 -4.89 -14.01
C ALA A 109 5.27 -4.94 -14.29
N ALA A 110 4.80 -4.23 -15.32
CA ALA A 110 3.40 -4.26 -15.76
C ALA A 110 2.96 -5.67 -16.18
N GLY A 111 3.80 -6.42 -16.90
CA GLY A 111 3.50 -7.81 -17.29
C GLY A 111 3.33 -8.74 -16.09
N ARG A 112 4.13 -8.57 -15.03
CA ARG A 112 3.97 -9.35 -13.79
C ARG A 112 2.68 -9.02 -13.06
N VAL A 113 2.30 -7.73 -13.00
CA VAL A 113 1.05 -7.31 -12.38
C VAL A 113 -0.16 -7.83 -13.17
N ALA A 114 -0.11 -7.80 -14.50
CA ALA A 114 -1.14 -8.36 -15.37
C ALA A 114 -1.35 -9.86 -15.07
N ALA A 115 -0.28 -10.65 -15.09
CA ALA A 115 -0.36 -12.09 -14.81
C ALA A 115 -0.85 -12.38 -13.37
N ALA A 116 -0.42 -11.58 -12.38
CA ALA A 116 -0.88 -11.74 -11.00
C ALA A 116 -2.38 -11.42 -10.86
N ARG A 117 -2.85 -10.40 -11.58
CA ARG A 117 -4.26 -10.01 -11.61
C ARG A 117 -5.14 -11.09 -12.25
N GLU A 118 -4.73 -11.64 -13.40
CA GLU A 118 -5.45 -12.75 -14.06
C GLU A 118 -5.63 -13.92 -13.08
N ASN A 119 -4.54 -14.40 -12.48
CA ASN A 119 -4.58 -15.48 -11.50
C ASN A 119 -5.42 -15.18 -10.23
N ALA A 120 -5.64 -13.91 -9.91
CA ALA A 120 -6.38 -13.50 -8.72
C ALA A 120 -7.88 -13.28 -8.97
N LEU A 121 -8.29 -13.14 -10.24
CA LEU A 121 -9.67 -12.88 -10.64
C LEU A 121 -10.33 -14.05 -11.37
N ASP A 122 -9.54 -15.01 -11.84
CA ASP A 122 -10.00 -16.32 -12.34
C ASP A 122 -10.47 -17.23 -11.19
#